data_AF-A0A944SUQ0-F1
#
_entry.id   AF-A0A944SUQ0-F1
#
_cell.length_a   1.000
_cell.length_b   1.000
_cell.length_c   1.000
_cell.angle_alpha   90.00
_cell.angle_beta   90.00
_cell.angle_gamma   90.00
#
_symmetry.space_group_name_H-M   'P 1'
#
loop_
_entity.id
_entity.type
_entity.pdbx_description
1 polymer ?
#
loop_
_entity_poly.entity_id
_entity_poly.type
_entity_poly.pdbx_seq_one_letter_code
_entity_poly.pdbx_strand_id
1 'polypeptide(L)'
;MDLTLEPTANPSIAMLAIKKTSLHRQFVQLHKAKGGTPFKVYAAGFAAALLLLLISGFMMAWQTAKLRQLAIASMSLGIAVFIVMVLSS
;
A
#
# COMPACT_ATOMS: atom_id res chain seq x y z
N MET A 1 13.94 -0.38 10.55
CA MET A 1 15.34 -0.01 10.84
C MET A 1 16.19 -1.22 10.53
N ASP A 2 17.23 -1.06 9.71
CA ASP A 2 18.19 -2.14 9.49
C ASP A 2 19.25 -2.05 10.60
N LEU A 3 19.36 -3.09 11.40
CA LEU A 3 20.34 -3.22 12.48
C LEU A 3 21.40 -4.23 12.07
N THR A 4 22.66 -3.90 12.30
CA THR A 4 23.79 -4.83 12.11
C THR A 4 24.53 -4.97 13.43
N LEU A 5 24.88 -6.22 13.78
CA LEU A 5 25.69 -6.51 14.94
C LEU A 5 27.15 -6.56 14.49
N GLU A 6 27.97 -5.72 15.09
CA GLU A 6 29.41 -5.71 14.88
C GLU A 6 30.11 -6.32 16.11
N PRO A 7 31.09 -7.21 15.92
CA PRO A 7 31.84 -7.79 17.03
C PRO A 7 32.71 -6.73 17.70
N THR A 8 32.80 -6.81 19.04
CA THR A 8 33.72 -5.98 19.84
C THR A 8 34.92 -6.80 20.28
N ALA A 9 35.97 -6.16 20.79
CA ALA A 9 37.14 -6.84 21.36
C ALA A 9 36.79 -7.80 22.52
N ASN A 10 35.66 -7.59 23.20
CA ASN A 10 35.11 -8.53 24.17
C ASN A 10 34.08 -9.45 23.48
N PRO A 11 34.31 -10.77 23.40
CA PRO A 11 33.41 -11.71 22.73
C PRO A 11 32.02 -11.81 23.37
N SER A 12 31.85 -11.34 24.61
CA SER A 12 30.57 -11.30 25.30
C SER A 12 29.74 -10.03 25.01
N ILE A 13 30.26 -9.09 24.20
CA ILE A 13 29.62 -7.80 23.92
C ILE A 13 29.53 -7.58 22.41
N ALA A 14 28.31 -7.44 21.91
CA ALA A 14 28.04 -7.06 20.52
C ALA A 14 27.67 -5.58 20.43
N MET A 15 28.23 -4.87 19.45
CA MET A 15 27.88 -3.48 19.18
C MET A 15 26.72 -3.41 18.19
N LEU A 16 25.67 -2.67 18.53
CA LEU A 16 24.53 -2.44 17.66
C LEU A 16 24.80 -1.22 16.76
N ALA A 17 25.14 -1.45 15.49
CA ALA A 17 25.30 -0.39 14.52
C ALA A 17 23.95 -0.11 13.82
N ILE A 18 23.46 1.13 13.96
CA ILE A 18 22.28 1.59 13.23
C ILE A 18 22.73 1.95 11.81
N LYS A 19 22.33 1.13 10.83
CA LYS A 19 22.78 1.32 9.46
C LYS A 19 22.20 2.62 8.87
N LYS A 20 23.04 3.61 8.57
CA LYS A 20 22.62 4.80 7.83
C LYS A 20 22.16 4.39 6.43
N THR A 21 20.99 4.85 6.02
CA THR A 21 20.38 4.52 4.73
C THR A 21 20.46 5.76 3.83
N SER A 22 20.87 5.60 2.57
CA SER A 22 20.75 6.66 1.58
C SER A 22 19.28 6.89 1.21
N LEU A 23 18.95 8.06 0.66
CA LEU A 23 17.58 8.37 0.22
C LEU A 23 17.04 7.34 -0.78
N HIS A 24 17.87 6.91 -1.74
CA HIS A 24 17.51 5.84 -2.66
C HIS A 24 17.13 4.55 -1.93
N ARG A 25 17.93 4.14 -0.93
CA ARG A 25 17.64 2.93 -0.15
C ARG A 25 16.37 3.10 0.69
N GLN A 26 16.09 4.28 1.23
CA GLN A 26 14.81 4.55 1.91
C GLN A 26 13.63 4.40 0.97
N PHE A 27 13.73 4.90 -0.26
CA PHE A 27 12.68 4.78 -1.28
C PHE A 27 12.42 3.32 -1.67
N VAL A 28 13.48 2.53 -1.86
CA VAL A 28 13.37 1.08 -2.09
C VAL A 28 12.71 0.37 -0.91
N GLN A 29 12.98 0.80 0.33
CA GLN A 29 12.34 0.21 1.51
C GLN A 29 10.85 0.56 1.61
N LEU A 30 10.43 1.75 1.17
CA LEU A 30 9.00 2.09 1.06
C LEU A 30 8.29 1.14 0.09
N HIS A 31 8.91 0.85 -1.07
CA HIS A 31 8.38 -0.12 -2.04
C HIS A 31 8.29 -1.55 -1.48
N LYS A 32 9.19 -1.92 -0.55
CA LYS A 32 9.13 -3.20 0.19
C LYS A 32 8.18 -3.18 1.40
N ALA A 33 7.29 -2.20 1.48
CA ALA A 33 6.37 -1.97 2.61
C ALA A 33 7.06 -1.78 3.99
N LYS A 34 8.37 -1.49 4.02
CA LYS A 34 9.13 -1.17 5.24
C LYS A 34 9.15 0.33 5.55
N GLY A 35 8.12 1.05 5.12
CA GLY A 35 7.97 2.47 5.38
C GLY A 35 7.80 2.78 6.87
N GLY A 36 8.41 3.88 7.31
CA GLY A 36 8.22 4.39 8.68
C GLY A 36 6.80 4.91 8.91
N THR A 37 6.46 5.20 10.17
CA THR A 37 5.12 5.68 10.58
C THR A 37 4.60 6.86 9.74
N PRO A 38 5.38 7.90 9.42
CA PRO A 38 4.88 9.02 8.62
C PRO A 38 4.40 8.61 7.22
N PHE A 39 5.10 7.68 6.56
CA PHE A 39 4.69 7.16 5.26
C PHE A 39 3.39 6.36 5.37
N LYS A 40 3.20 5.58 6.45
CA LYS A 40 1.96 4.83 6.66
C LYS A 40 0.76 5.76 6.84
N VAL A 41 0.92 6.86 7.59
CA VAL A 41 -0.14 7.87 7.75
C VAL A 41 -0.48 8.52 6.41
N TYR A 42 0.54 8.93 5.64
CA TYR A 42 0.34 9.47 4.30
C TYR A 42 -0.39 8.47 3.39
N ALA A 43 0.05 7.21 3.37
CA ALA A 43 -0.56 6.16 2.56
C ALA A 43 -2.02 5.90 2.96
N ALA A 44 -2.32 5.88 4.26
CA ALA A 44 -3.69 5.73 4.76
C ALA A 44 -4.59 6.90 4.35
N GLY A 45 -4.09 8.14 4.46
CA GLY A 45 -4.82 9.33 3.99
C GLY A 45 -5.07 9.30 2.49
N PHE A 46 -4.06 8.92 1.70
CA PHE A 46 -4.19 8.79 0.25
C PHE A 46 -5.18 7.69 -0.15
N ALA A 47 -5.12 6.53 0.53
CA ALA A 47 -6.07 5.45 0.32
C ALA A 47 -7.51 5.88 0.65
N ALA A 48 -7.72 6.61 1.75
CA ALA A 48 -9.03 7.15 2.10
C ALA A 48 -9.54 8.14 1.04
N ALA A 49 -8.68 9.02 0.53
CA ALA A 49 -9.04 9.96 -0.53
C ALA A 49 -9.43 9.24 -1.83
N LEU A 50 -8.68 8.23 -2.25
CA LEU A 50 -9.02 7.41 -3.41
C LEU A 50 -10.33 6.65 -3.22
N LEU A 51 -10.59 6.13 -2.02
CA LEU A 51 -11.85 5.45 -1.71
C LEU A 51 -13.04 6.42 -1.80
N LEU A 52 -12.91 7.63 -1.25
CA LEU A 52 -13.94 8.67 -1.36
C LEU A 52 -14.19 9.08 -2.81
N LEU A 53 -13.14 9.21 -3.63
CA LEU A 53 -13.28 9.48 -5.06
C LEU A 53 -14.00 8.34 -5.79
N LEU A 54 -13.68 7.09 -5.47
CA LEU A 54 -14.36 5.93 -6.05
C LEU A 54 -15.85 5.92 -5.70
N ILE A 55 -16.18 6.07 -4.41
CA ILE A 55 -17.57 6.05 -3.94
C ILE A 55 -18.37 7.20 -4.57
N SER A 56 -17.84 8.42 -4.53
CA SER A 56 -18.53 9.59 -5.09
C SER A 56 -18.70 9.48 -6.61
N GLY A 57 -17.65 9.06 -7.35
CA GLY A 57 -17.71 8.83 -8.79
C GLY A 57 -18.72 7.75 -9.16
N PHE A 58 -18.75 6.65 -8.41
CA PHE A 58 -19.74 5.59 -8.61
C PHE A 58 -21.17 6.07 -8.33
N MET A 59 -21.40 6.80 -7.23
CA MET A 59 -22.72 7.37 -6.93
C MET A 59 -23.21 8.30 -8.04
N MET A 60 -22.33 9.16 -8.59
CA MET A 60 -22.67 10.04 -9.72
C MET A 60 -23.03 9.25 -10.99
N ALA A 61 -22.24 8.22 -11.32
CA ALA A 61 -22.51 7.35 -12.47
C ALA A 61 -23.81 6.53 -12.30
N TRP A 62 -24.09 6.07 -11.09
CA TRP A 62 -25.32 5.34 -10.74
C TRP A 62 -26.57 6.21 -10.91
N GLN A 63 -26.51 7.46 -10.44
CA GLN A 63 -27.65 8.37 -10.50
C GLN A 63 -27.93 8.84 -11.93
N THR A 64 -26.90 8.97 -12.76
CA THR A 64 -27.02 9.37 -14.16
C THR A 64 -27.64 8.26 -15.01
N ALA A 65 -28.88 8.44 -15.47
CA ALA A 65 -29.65 7.41 -16.19
C ALA A 65 -28.89 6.78 -17.37
N LYS A 66 -28.14 7.59 -18.15
CA LYS A 66 -27.32 7.14 -19.28
C LYS A 66 -26.15 6.23 -18.86
N LEU A 67 -25.58 6.45 -17.67
CA LEU A 67 -24.37 5.77 -17.20
C LEU A 67 -24.65 4.63 -16.23
N ARG A 68 -25.86 4.56 -15.65
CA ARG A 68 -26.23 3.59 -14.62
C ARG A 68 -25.94 2.14 -15.01
N GLN A 69 -26.38 1.73 -16.20
CA GLN A 69 -26.19 0.36 -16.69
C GLN A 69 -24.71 0.03 -16.88
N LEU A 70 -23.94 0.97 -17.41
CA LEU A 70 -22.49 0.82 -17.55
C LEU A 70 -21.81 0.72 -16.19
N ALA A 71 -22.20 1.55 -15.20
CA ALA A 71 -21.65 1.51 -13.86
C ALA A 71 -21.92 0.15 -13.17
N ILE A 72 -23.16 -0.35 -13.24
CA ILE A 72 -23.54 -1.67 -12.72
C ILE A 72 -22.74 -2.77 -13.41
N ALA A 73 -22.73 -2.80 -14.75
CA ALA A 73 -22.05 -3.84 -15.51
C ALA A 73 -20.55 -3.86 -15.21
N SER A 74 -19.91 -2.70 -15.14
CA SER A 74 -18.49 -2.57 -14.81
C SER A 74 -18.17 -3.09 -13.40
N MET A 75 -18.99 -2.72 -12.41
CA MET A 75 -18.83 -3.19 -11.03
C MET A 75 -19.02 -4.70 -10.94
N SER A 76 -20.10 -5.24 -11.51
CA SER A 76 -20.39 -6.67 -11.50
C SER A 76 -19.30 -7.48 -12.20
N LEU A 77 -18.79 -7.00 -13.34
CA LEU A 77 -17.69 -7.65 -14.05
C LEU A 77 -16.41 -7.63 -13.22
N GLY A 78 -16.10 -6.51 -12.56
CA GLY A 78 -14.95 -6.41 -11.65
C GLY A 78 -15.03 -7.40 -10.49
N ILE A 79 -16.21 -7.55 -9.88
CA ILE A 79 -16.47 -8.54 -8.82
C ILE A 79 -16.29 -9.97 -9.36
N ALA A 80 -16.85 -10.27 -10.53
CA ALA A 80 -16.72 -11.59 -11.14
C ALA A 80 -15.26 -11.95 -11.43
N VAL A 81 -14.49 -11.03 -12.03
CA VAL A 81 -13.05 -11.21 -12.29
C VAL A 81 -12.28 -11.41 -10.99
N PHE A 82 -12.57 -10.62 -9.95
CA PHE A 82 -11.93 -10.78 -8.64
C PHE A 82 -12.18 -12.17 -8.06
N ILE A 83 -13.43 -12.66 -8.09
CA ILE A 83 -13.77 -14.01 -7.63
C ILE A 83 -12.99 -15.07 -8.41
N VAL A 84 -12.95 -14.96 -9.75
CA VAL A 84 -12.19 -15.89 -10.60
C VAL A 84 -10.69 -15.89 -10.24
N MET A 85 -10.10 -14.71 -10.01
CA MET A 85 -8.69 -14.62 -9.59
C MET A 85 -8.46 -15.28 -8.23
N VAL A 86 -9.34 -15.06 -7.25
CA VAL A 86 -9.23 -15.68 -5.92
C VAL A 86 -9.39 -17.20 -5.98
N LEU A 87 -10.27 -17.71 -6.84
CA LEU A 87 -10.45 -19.16 -7.01
C LEU A 87 -9.33 -19.83 -7.82
N SER A 88 -8.52 -19.04 -8.54
CA SER A 88 -7.40 -19.54 -9.35
C SER A 88 -6.02 -19.31 -8.73
N SER A 89 -5.94 -18.59 -7.61
CA SER A 89 -4.72 -18.42 -6.80
C SER A 89 -4.52 -19.57 -5.82
#